data_AF-A0A3B3Z866-F1
#
_entry.id   AF-A0A3B3Z866-F1
#
_cell.length_a   1.000
_cell.length_b   1.000
_cell.length_c   1.000
_cell.angle_alpha   90.00
_cell.angle_beta   90.00
_cell.angle_gamma   90.00
#
_symmetry.space_group_name_H-M   'P 1'
#
loop_
_entity.id
_entity.type
_entity.pdbx_description
1 polymer ?
#
loop_
_entity_poly.entity_id
_entity_poly.type
_entity_poly.pdbx_seq_one_letter_code
_entity_poly.pdbx_strand_id
1 'polypeptide(L)'
;METPGILISFNLLLKRYTTKVLSSTSASSAIAALSPGGVLMHGGAQQAINQMIPSEVQGELKHLYAAAGELLRHFWSCFPVNTPFLEEKVIKMKSNLEKFQLTKLRPFQEKIQRQYLSANLTGHLEEMFQKAYGKFQIWQNRRMMRKT
;
A
#
# COMPACT_ATOMS: atom_id res chain seq x y z
N MET A 1 21.50 -69.25 22.36
CA MET A 1 21.37 -69.12 20.89
C MET A 1 20.38 -68.00 20.65
N GLU A 2 20.88 -66.76 20.67
CA GLU A 2 20.05 -65.57 20.49
C GLU A 2 19.87 -65.32 18.99
N THR A 3 18.61 -65.28 18.55
CA THR A 3 18.24 -65.17 17.14
C THR A 3 18.57 -63.78 16.59
N PRO A 4 19.45 -63.64 15.58
CA PRO A 4 19.89 -62.36 15.03
C PRO A 4 18.81 -61.59 14.23
N GLY A 5 17.59 -62.14 14.10
CA GLY A 5 16.52 -61.57 13.27
C GLY A 5 15.84 -60.31 13.83
N ILE A 6 15.78 -60.16 15.17
CA ILE A 6 15.04 -59.05 15.81
C ILE A 6 15.80 -57.72 15.68
N LEU A 7 17.14 -57.75 15.75
CA LEU A 7 18.01 -56.58 15.60
C LEU A 7 18.01 -56.01 14.17
N ILE A 8 17.83 -56.85 13.16
CA ILE A 8 17.76 -56.44 11.75
C ILE A 8 16.44 -55.73 11.47
N SER A 9 15.33 -56.27 11.98
CA SER A 9 14.01 -55.64 11.87
C SER A 9 13.93 -54.30 12.60
N PHE A 10 14.59 -54.15 13.77
CA PHE A 10 14.63 -52.88 14.49
C PHE A 10 15.48 -51.81 13.78
N ASN A 11 16.63 -52.20 13.21
CA ASN A 11 17.45 -51.29 12.39
C ASN A 11 16.74 -50.87 11.09
N LEU A 12 16.00 -51.77 10.44
CA LEU A 12 15.20 -51.44 9.25
C LEU A 12 13.99 -50.56 9.58
N LEU A 13 13.39 -50.71 10.77
CA LEU A 13 12.27 -49.89 11.23
C LEU A 13 12.72 -48.46 11.60
N LEU A 14 13.86 -48.32 12.29
CA LEU A 14 14.47 -47.01 12.58
C LEU A 14 14.93 -46.29 11.31
N LYS A 15 15.49 -47.02 10.33
CA LYS A 15 15.91 -46.46 9.03
C LYS A 15 14.74 -45.95 8.17
N ARG A 16 13.51 -46.39 8.46
CA ARG A 16 12.29 -45.95 7.77
C ARG A 16 11.59 -44.76 8.44
N TYR A 17 11.94 -44.40 9.68
CA TYR A 17 11.32 -43.27 10.40
C TYR A 17 12.05 -41.94 10.21
N THR A 18 13.08 -41.87 9.35
CA THR A 18 13.56 -40.57 8.87
C THR A 18 12.73 -40.17 7.65
N THR A 19 11.44 -39.88 7.87
CA THR A 19 10.63 -39.21 6.86
C THR A 19 11.39 -37.94 6.50
N LYS A 20 11.92 -37.88 5.28
CA LYS A 20 12.75 -36.78 4.77
C LYS A 20 11.83 -35.57 4.49
N VAL A 21 11.15 -35.08 5.52
CA VAL A 21 10.15 -34.00 5.45
C VAL A 21 10.85 -32.67 5.16
N LEU A 22 12.11 -32.53 5.58
CA LEU A 22 12.93 -31.35 5.34
C LEU A 22 14.33 -31.78 4.87
N SER A 23 14.76 -31.23 3.74
CA SER A 23 16.15 -31.31 3.28
C SER A 23 17.02 -30.35 4.07
N SER A 24 18.27 -30.72 4.35
CA SER A 24 19.26 -29.85 5.01
C SER A 24 19.40 -28.51 4.30
N THR A 25 19.34 -28.52 2.96
CA THR A 25 19.38 -27.30 2.15
C THR A 25 18.16 -26.41 2.41
N SER A 26 16.96 -27.00 2.46
CA SER A 26 15.72 -26.25 2.74
C SER A 26 15.71 -25.68 4.15
N ALA A 27 16.23 -26.42 5.14
CA ALA A 27 16.37 -25.94 6.51
C ALA A 27 17.35 -24.77 6.61
N SER A 28 18.54 -24.88 6.00
CA SER A 28 19.54 -23.81 5.98
C SER A 28 19.04 -22.56 5.24
N SER A 29 18.33 -22.73 4.12
CA SER A 29 17.71 -21.62 3.40
C SER A 29 16.61 -20.95 4.22
N ALA A 30 15.80 -21.72 4.96
CA ALA A 30 14.79 -21.16 5.85
C ALA A 30 15.43 -20.36 7.01
N ILE A 31 16.52 -20.86 7.60
CA ILE A 31 17.29 -20.14 8.63
C ILE A 31 17.86 -18.84 8.05
N ALA A 32 18.47 -18.88 6.85
CA ALA A 32 18.99 -17.68 6.19
C ALA A 32 17.88 -16.66 5.88
N ALA A 33 16.68 -17.13 5.53
CA ALA A 33 15.52 -16.26 5.29
C ALA A 33 15.00 -15.58 6.57
N LEU A 34 15.15 -16.23 7.73
CA LEU A 34 14.72 -15.75 9.06
C LEU A 34 15.84 -15.04 9.85
N SER A 35 17.08 -15.11 9.41
CA SER A 35 18.22 -14.41 10.02
C SER A 35 18.06 -12.88 9.88
N PRO A 36 18.65 -12.05 10.77
CA PRO A 36 18.65 -10.60 10.59
C PRO A 36 19.20 -10.20 9.22
N GLY A 37 18.37 -9.55 8.39
CA GLY A 37 18.69 -9.21 6.99
C GLY A 37 18.22 -10.23 5.94
N GLY A 38 17.67 -11.37 6.37
CA GLY A 38 17.01 -12.37 5.51
C GLY A 38 15.70 -11.87 4.90
N VAL A 39 15.30 -12.49 3.79
CA VAL A 39 14.14 -12.05 2.96
C VAL A 39 12.82 -11.94 3.73
N LEU A 40 12.63 -12.70 4.82
CA LEU A 40 11.40 -12.70 5.62
C LEU A 40 11.46 -11.71 6.81
N MET A 41 12.66 -11.34 7.28
CA MET A 41 12.83 -10.39 8.39
C MET A 41 12.66 -8.92 7.98
N HIS A 42 12.47 -8.63 6.69
CA HIS A 42 12.26 -7.28 6.18
C HIS A 42 10.94 -6.62 6.67
N GLY A 43 10.01 -7.40 7.23
CA GLY A 43 8.74 -6.90 7.76
C GLY A 43 8.84 -6.06 9.04
N GLY A 44 9.97 -6.11 9.76
CA GLY A 44 10.19 -5.31 10.98
C GLY A 44 10.48 -3.82 10.72
N ALA A 45 10.96 -3.48 9.52
CA ALA A 45 11.28 -2.10 9.16
C ALA A 45 10.04 -1.18 9.20
N GLN A 46 8.85 -1.72 8.90
CA GLN A 46 7.60 -0.96 8.92
C GLN A 46 7.27 -0.40 10.32
N GLN A 47 7.63 -1.13 11.39
CA GLN A 47 7.34 -0.69 12.76
C GLN A 47 8.30 0.40 13.25
N ALA A 48 9.53 0.44 12.74
CA ALA A 48 10.48 1.51 13.03
C ALA A 48 10.07 2.85 12.37
N ILE A 49 9.43 2.81 11.19
CA ILE A 49 8.96 4.02 10.47
C ILE A 49 7.90 4.77 11.30
N ASN A 50 7.02 4.06 12.01
CA ASN A 50 6.01 4.68 12.87
C ASN A 50 6.62 5.39 14.10
N GLN A 51 7.85 5.06 14.50
CA GLN A 51 8.56 5.75 15.57
C GLN A 51 9.46 6.89 15.08
N MET A 52 9.62 7.06 13.76
CA MET A 52 10.52 8.05 13.17
C MET A 52 9.82 9.32 12.67
N ILE A 53 8.48 9.34 12.64
CA ILE A 53 7.68 10.49 12.20
C ILE A 53 7.08 11.20 13.42
N PRO A 54 7.36 12.50 13.63
CA PRO A 54 6.78 13.24 14.74
C PRO A 54 5.26 13.26 14.73
N SER A 55 4.67 13.32 15.92
CA SER A 55 3.22 13.44 16.10
C SER A 55 2.62 14.65 15.39
N GLU A 56 3.36 15.75 15.26
CA GLU A 56 2.95 16.94 14.50
C GLU A 56 2.71 16.61 13.02
N VAL A 57 3.65 15.91 12.37
CA VAL A 57 3.54 15.50 10.97
C VAL A 57 2.36 14.55 10.78
N GLN A 58 2.14 13.63 11.72
CA GLN A 58 0.97 12.76 11.70
C GLN A 58 -0.35 13.53 11.82
N GLY A 59 -0.40 14.55 12.67
CA GLY A 59 -1.56 15.43 12.82
C GLY A 59 -1.86 16.21 11.54
N GLU A 60 -0.83 16.79 10.93
CA GLU A 60 -0.95 17.52 9.67
C GLU A 60 -1.40 16.59 8.52
N LEU A 61 -0.85 15.37 8.45
CA LEU A 61 -1.28 14.36 7.50
C LEU A 61 -2.75 13.96 7.69
N LYS A 62 -3.20 13.76 8.93
CA LYS A 62 -4.63 13.48 9.24
C LYS A 62 -5.54 14.60 8.77
N HIS A 63 -5.14 15.86 8.97
CA HIS A 63 -5.91 17.00 8.47
C HIS A 63 -5.97 17.04 6.94
N LEU A 64 -4.86 16.74 6.26
CA LEU A 64 -4.85 16.61 4.80
C LEU A 64 -5.80 15.52 4.32
N TYR A 65 -5.82 14.35 4.97
CA TYR A 65 -6.76 13.28 4.65
C TYR A 65 -8.21 13.67 4.88
N ALA A 66 -8.53 14.32 6.00
CA ALA A 66 -9.89 14.77 6.28
C ALA A 66 -10.38 15.77 5.22
N ALA A 67 -9.55 16.77 4.89
CA ALA A 67 -9.88 17.78 3.89
C ALA A 67 -9.98 17.19 2.47
N ALA A 68 -9.03 16.35 2.06
CA ALA A 68 -9.05 15.67 0.78
C ALA A 68 -10.26 14.74 0.66
N GLY A 69 -10.58 13.99 1.72
CA GLY A 69 -11.73 13.11 1.81
C GLY A 69 -13.03 13.85 1.57
N GLU A 70 -13.21 15.03 2.16
CA GLU A 70 -14.40 15.84 1.96
C GLU A 70 -14.52 16.40 0.54
N LEU A 71 -13.42 16.90 -0.02
CA LEU A 71 -13.38 17.35 -1.42
C LEU A 71 -13.72 16.22 -2.39
N LEU A 72 -13.14 15.04 -2.16
CA LEU A 72 -13.42 13.85 -2.97
C LEU A 72 -14.86 13.37 -2.79
N ARG A 73 -15.41 13.40 -1.57
CA ARG A 73 -16.83 13.07 -1.32
C ARG A 73 -17.74 13.98 -2.14
N HIS A 74 -17.48 15.29 -2.13
CA HIS A 74 -18.24 16.24 -2.94
C HIS A 74 -18.05 16.01 -4.45
N PHE A 75 -16.84 15.68 -4.90
CA PHE A 75 -16.57 15.31 -6.29
C PHE A 75 -17.40 14.09 -6.71
N TRP A 76 -17.34 13.01 -5.94
CA TRP A 76 -18.06 11.76 -6.23
C TRP A 76 -19.57 11.94 -6.16
N SER A 77 -20.07 12.81 -5.29
CA SER A 77 -21.50 13.16 -5.23
C SER A 77 -22.05 13.78 -6.52
N CYS A 78 -21.18 14.27 -7.41
CA CYS A 78 -21.60 14.82 -8.69
C CYS A 78 -21.92 13.73 -9.74
N PHE A 79 -21.55 12.48 -9.48
CA PHE A 79 -21.77 11.37 -10.41
C PHE A 79 -22.97 10.52 -9.96
N PRO A 80 -23.84 10.10 -10.89
CA PRO A 80 -23.80 10.38 -12.33
C PRO A 80 -24.21 11.82 -12.68
N VAL A 81 -23.48 12.43 -13.62
CA VAL A 81 -23.65 13.84 -14.00
C VAL A 81 -24.86 13.98 -14.94
N ASN A 82 -26.06 14.01 -14.37
CA ASN A 82 -27.32 13.97 -15.11
C ASN A 82 -27.96 15.35 -15.33
N THR A 83 -27.46 16.39 -14.66
CA THR A 83 -28.03 17.74 -14.72
C THR A 83 -26.94 18.78 -15.03
N PRO A 84 -27.27 19.89 -15.72
CA PRO A 84 -26.29 20.93 -16.05
C PRO A 84 -25.62 21.52 -14.80
N PHE A 85 -26.36 21.62 -13.69
CA PHE A 85 -25.81 22.02 -12.40
C PHE A 85 -24.67 21.10 -11.92
N LEU A 86 -24.84 19.77 -12.05
CA LEU A 86 -23.79 18.82 -11.69
C LEU A 86 -22.60 18.90 -12.66
N GLU A 87 -22.83 19.24 -13.93
CA GLU A 87 -21.74 19.44 -14.91
C GLU A 87 -20.85 20.63 -14.51
N GLU A 88 -21.45 21.77 -14.19
CA GLU A 88 -20.70 22.93 -13.71
C GLU A 88 -20.00 22.63 -12.37
N LYS A 89 -20.71 21.95 -11.46
CA LYS A 89 -20.17 21.57 -10.15
C LYS A 89 -18.98 20.63 -10.26
N VAL A 90 -19.02 19.62 -11.14
CA VAL A 90 -17.91 18.66 -11.29
C VAL A 90 -16.68 19.32 -11.91
N ILE A 91 -16.87 20.24 -12.88
CA ILE A 91 -15.79 21.05 -13.45
C ILE A 91 -15.15 21.93 -12.37
N LYS A 92 -15.96 22.63 -11.60
CA LYS A 92 -15.49 23.45 -10.47
C LYS A 92 -14.77 22.61 -9.42
N MET A 93 -15.29 21.42 -9.13
CA MET A 93 -14.69 20.53 -8.15
C MET A 93 -13.32 20.01 -8.62
N LYS A 94 -13.16 19.69 -9.91
CA LYS A 94 -11.85 19.34 -10.47
C LYS A 94 -10.83 20.47 -10.23
N SER A 95 -11.18 21.72 -10.49
CA SER A 95 -10.30 22.86 -10.19
C SER A 95 -10.03 23.03 -8.69
N ASN A 96 -10.98 22.72 -7.81
CA ASN A 96 -10.76 22.75 -6.37
C ASN A 96 -9.78 21.68 -5.91
N LEU A 97 -9.86 20.46 -6.47
CA LEU A 97 -8.90 19.39 -6.19
C LEU A 97 -7.47 19.80 -6.61
N GLU A 98 -7.32 20.38 -7.80
CA GLU A 98 -6.02 20.88 -8.28
C GLU A 98 -5.46 21.97 -7.38
N LYS A 99 -6.29 22.95 -6.99
CA LYS A 99 -5.90 24.01 -6.06
C LYS A 99 -5.49 23.43 -4.71
N PHE A 100 -6.23 22.45 -4.17
CA PHE A 100 -5.89 21.80 -2.91
C PHE A 100 -4.52 21.10 -2.99
N GLN A 101 -4.25 20.38 -4.09
CA GLN A 101 -2.96 19.75 -4.28
C GLN A 101 -1.82 20.77 -4.33
N LEU A 102 -1.99 21.88 -5.06
CA LEU A 102 -0.96 22.92 -5.19
C LEU A 102 -0.71 23.69 -3.88
N THR A 103 -1.76 23.98 -3.13
CA THR A 103 -1.69 24.89 -1.97
C THR A 103 -1.48 24.18 -0.64
N LYS A 104 -1.85 22.90 -0.54
CA LYS A 104 -1.79 22.13 0.71
C LYS A 104 -0.92 20.89 0.58
N LEU A 105 -1.16 20.06 -0.44
CA LEU A 105 -0.44 18.78 -0.58
C LEU A 105 1.03 18.99 -0.94
N ARG A 106 1.34 19.81 -1.96
CA ARG A 106 2.73 20.05 -2.39
C ARG A 106 3.60 20.69 -1.30
N PRO A 107 3.16 21.74 -0.59
CA PRO A 107 3.96 22.31 0.50
C PRO A 107 4.24 21.29 1.61
N PHE A 108 3.27 20.42 1.91
CA PHE A 108 3.49 19.32 2.85
C PHE A 108 4.51 18.32 2.32
N GLN A 109 4.41 17.89 1.06
CA GLN A 109 5.38 16.98 0.42
C GLN A 109 6.79 17.57 0.46
N GLU A 110 6.96 18.85 0.14
CA GLU A 110 8.24 19.56 0.21
C GLU A 110 8.78 19.63 1.64
N LYS A 111 7.93 19.91 2.63
CA LYS A 111 8.29 19.89 4.06
C LYS A 111 8.81 18.51 4.47
N ILE A 112 8.10 17.45 4.07
CA ILE A 112 8.49 16.07 4.38
C ILE A 112 9.79 15.68 3.66
N GLN A 113 9.94 16.00 2.38
CA GLN A 113 11.13 15.66 1.61
C GLN A 113 12.41 16.29 2.18
N ARG A 114 12.30 17.51 2.73
CA ARG A 114 13.44 18.22 3.36
C ARG A 114 13.83 17.62 4.71
N GLN A 115 12.87 17.11 5.47
CA GLN A 115 13.07 16.69 6.87
C GLN A 115 13.17 15.17 7.05
N TYR A 116 12.57 14.40 6.14
CA TYR A 116 12.44 12.95 6.21
C TYR A 116 12.77 12.36 4.83
N LEU A 117 14.01 11.87 4.68
CA LEU A 117 14.43 11.16 3.49
C LEU A 117 13.57 9.90 3.30
N SER A 118 12.86 9.80 2.17
CA SER A 118 12.21 8.60 1.61
C SER A 118 10.86 8.10 2.17
N ALA A 119 10.18 8.81 3.06
CA ALA A 119 8.83 8.41 3.47
C ALA A 119 7.77 8.87 2.43
N ASN A 120 7.27 7.97 1.58
CA ASN A 120 6.15 8.26 0.68
C ASN A 120 4.81 8.27 1.45
N LEU A 121 4.61 9.28 2.30
CA LEU A 121 3.44 9.41 3.18
C LEU A 121 2.19 9.86 2.44
N THR A 122 2.36 10.54 1.30
CA THR A 122 1.26 11.13 0.52
C THR A 122 0.84 10.29 -0.67
N GLY A 123 1.55 9.22 -1.00
CA GLY A 123 1.31 8.44 -2.22
C GLY A 123 -0.14 7.94 -2.34
N HIS A 124 -0.76 7.56 -1.23
CA HIS A 124 -2.16 7.15 -1.24
C HIS A 124 -3.12 8.33 -1.52
N LEU A 125 -2.88 9.52 -0.95
CA LEU A 125 -3.66 10.72 -1.30
C LEU A 125 -3.54 11.03 -2.79
N GLU A 126 -2.33 10.94 -3.34
CA GLU A 126 -2.10 11.15 -4.78
C GLU A 126 -2.88 10.16 -5.63
N GLU A 127 -2.88 8.88 -5.27
CA GLU A 127 -3.67 7.85 -5.94
C GLU A 127 -5.18 8.17 -5.91
N MET A 128 -5.70 8.64 -4.77
CA MET A 128 -7.11 9.05 -4.65
C MET A 128 -7.46 10.19 -5.61
N PHE A 129 -6.59 11.21 -5.73
CA PHE A 129 -6.77 12.30 -6.69
C PHE A 129 -6.67 11.82 -8.14
N GLN A 130 -5.70 10.95 -8.47
CA GLN A 130 -5.56 10.38 -9.80
C GLN A 130 -6.81 9.60 -10.23
N LYS A 131 -7.43 8.82 -9.32
CA LYS A 131 -8.70 8.13 -9.60
C LYS A 131 -9.83 9.10 -9.91
N ALA A 132 -9.92 10.21 -9.16
CA ALA A 132 -10.91 11.27 -9.43
C ALA A 132 -10.68 11.91 -10.81
N TYR A 133 -9.44 12.25 -11.15
CA TYR A 133 -9.10 12.83 -12.45
C TYR A 133 -9.37 11.87 -13.61
N GLY A 134 -9.04 10.58 -13.48
CA GLY A 134 -9.36 9.58 -14.48
C GLY A 134 -10.87 9.50 -14.75
N LYS A 135 -11.70 9.50 -13.70
CA LYS A 135 -13.16 9.53 -13.86
C LYS A 135 -13.67 10.82 -14.50
N PHE A 136 -13.11 11.97 -14.14
CA PHE A 136 -13.42 13.24 -14.78
C PHE A 136 -13.09 13.23 -16.28
N GLN A 137 -11.89 12.78 -16.67
CA GLN A 137 -11.46 12.72 -18.06
C GLN A 137 -12.34 11.80 -18.90
N ILE A 138 -12.70 10.62 -18.38
CA ILE A 138 -13.62 9.70 -19.08
C ILE A 138 -14.97 10.37 -19.33
N TRP A 139 -15.52 11.06 -18.33
CA TRP A 139 -16.77 11.80 -18.48
C TRP A 139 -16.63 12.96 -19.47
N GLN A 140 -15.57 13.75 -19.38
CA GLN A 140 -15.30 14.89 -20.27
C GLN A 140 -15.16 14.46 -21.73
N ASN A 141 -14.43 13.38 -22.00
CA ASN A 141 -14.23 12.84 -23.34
C ASN A 141 -15.57 12.35 -23.94
N ARG A 142 -16.39 11.65 -23.14
CA ARG A 142 -17.75 11.23 -23.57
C ARG A 142 -18.63 12.43 -23.91
N ARG A 143 -18.50 13.55 -23.20
CA ARG A 143 -19.25 14.78 -23.47
C ARG A 143 -18.80 15.44 -24.77
N MET A 144 -17.49 15.48 -25.05
CA MET A 144 -16.95 16.02 -26.30
C MET A 144 -17.43 15.21 -27.51
N MET A 145 -17.45 13.87 -27.43
CA MET A 145 -17.93 13.01 -28.52
C MET A 145 -19.44 13.13 -28.81
N ARG A 146 -20.25 13.63 -27.87
CA ARG A 146 -21.69 13.88 -28.08
C ARG A 146 -21.97 15.22 -28.78
N LYS A 147 -20.97 16.08 -28.91
CA LYS A 147 -21.09 17.41 -29.52
C LYS A 147 -20.55 17.46 -30.97
N THR A 148 -19.99 16.35 -31.45
CA THR A 148 -19.61 16.11 -32.85
C THR A 148 -20.70 15.29 -33.51
#